data_AF-A0A946E3P6-F1
#
_entry.id   AF-A0A946E3P6-F1
#
_cell.length_a   1.000
_cell.length_b   1.000
_cell.length_c   1.000
_cell.angle_alpha   90.00
_cell.angle_beta   90.00
_cell.angle_gamma   90.00
#
_symmetry.space_group_name_H-M   'P 1'
#
loop_
_entity.id
_entity.type
_entity.pdbx_description
1 polymer ?
#
loop_
_entity_poly.entity_id
_entity_poly.type
_entity_poly.pdbx_seq_one_letter_code
_entity_poly.pdbx_strand_id
1 'polypeptide(L)'
;ASLGPARGDGRRAALYEPVHGSAPDIASQGLANPLASILSVAMMLRLSLDAPEEAAMLERAVEAALDGGARTSDLAAPGESTVSTPGMGDAVIAALEDLI
;
A
#
# COMPACT_ATOMS: atom_id res chain seq x y z
N ALA A 1 -5.64 9.29 8.37
CA ALA A 1 -6.18 8.48 9.48
C ALA A 1 -7.31 9.25 10.16
N SER A 2 -8.44 8.59 10.41
CA SER A 2 -9.45 9.11 11.35
C SER A 2 -9.05 8.70 12.76
N LEU A 3 -8.90 9.66 13.68
CA LEU A 3 -8.39 9.41 15.03
C LEU A 3 -9.55 9.48 16.04
N GLY A 4 -9.80 8.37 16.73
CA GLY A 4 -10.77 8.28 17.82
C GLY A 4 -10.29 8.92 19.13
N PRO A 5 -11.11 8.85 20.20
CA PRO A 5 -10.69 9.29 21.53
C PRO A 5 -9.46 8.52 22.02
N ALA A 6 -8.68 9.16 22.89
CA ALA A 6 -7.58 8.49 23.57
C ALA A 6 -8.13 7.39 24.49
N ARG A 7 -7.47 6.23 24.48
CA ARG A 7 -7.70 5.10 25.37
C ARG A 7 -6.96 5.35 26.68
N GLY A 8 -7.24 4.54 27.71
CA GLY A 8 -6.62 4.65 29.04
C GLY A 8 -5.09 4.46 29.07
N ASP A 9 -4.51 3.94 27.99
CA ASP A 9 -3.06 3.78 27.78
C ASP A 9 -2.43 4.96 27.02
N GLY A 10 -3.19 6.03 26.75
CA GLY A 10 -2.75 7.21 25.99
C GLY A 10 -2.75 7.02 24.46
N ARG A 11 -3.01 5.81 23.94
CA ARG A 11 -3.08 5.53 22.50
C ARG A 11 -4.45 5.86 21.95
N ARG A 12 -4.56 6.17 20.66
CA ARG A 12 -5.85 6.41 19.99
C ARG A 12 -6.19 5.24 19.08
N ALA A 13 -7.45 4.83 19.07
CA ALA A 13 -7.93 3.98 17.99
C ALA A 13 -7.90 4.78 16.68
N ALA A 14 -7.39 4.19 15.62
CA ALA A 14 -7.23 4.84 14.33
C ALA A 14 -7.71 3.93 13.19
N LEU A 15 -8.28 4.55 12.16
CA LEU A 15 -8.63 3.90 10.89
C LEU A 15 -7.69 4.39 9.79
N TYR A 16 -7.16 3.43 9.04
CA TYR A 16 -6.27 3.64 7.89
C TYR A 16 -6.92 3.00 6.67
N GLU A 17 -7.11 3.80 5.63
CA GLU A 17 -7.76 3.38 4.40
C GLU A 17 -7.16 4.15 3.22
N PRO A 18 -7.16 3.56 2.01
CA PRO A 18 -6.87 4.32 0.81
C PRO A 18 -7.90 5.43 0.60
N VAL A 19 -7.48 6.54 -0.01
CA VAL A 19 -8.39 7.67 -0.31
C VAL A 19 -9.32 7.36 -1.49
N HIS A 20 -8.89 6.52 -2.43
CA HIS A 20 -9.71 6.17 -3.58
C HIS A 20 -10.95 5.38 -3.18
N GLY A 21 -12.03 5.53 -3.95
CA GLY A 21 -13.28 4.81 -3.74
C GLY A 21 -13.21 3.32 -4.09
N SER A 22 -14.38 2.69 -4.15
CA SER A 22 -14.53 1.24 -4.38
C SER A 22 -14.28 0.78 -5.83
N ALA A 23 -14.20 1.70 -6.80
CA ALA A 23 -14.02 1.42 -8.23
C ALA A 23 -14.91 0.26 -8.74
N PRO A 24 -16.25 0.41 -8.66
CA PRO A 24 -17.18 -0.70 -8.88
C PRO A 24 -17.15 -1.29 -10.30
N ASP A 25 -16.72 -0.50 -11.28
CA ASP A 25 -16.55 -0.87 -12.67
C ASP A 25 -15.43 -1.90 -12.91
N ILE A 26 -14.44 -1.96 -12.02
CA ILE A 26 -13.30 -2.91 -12.09
C ILE A 26 -13.26 -3.89 -10.92
N ALA A 27 -14.30 -3.90 -10.08
CA ALA A 27 -14.38 -4.78 -8.91
C ALA A 27 -14.28 -6.25 -9.32
N SER A 28 -13.50 -7.03 -8.57
CA SER A 28 -13.25 -8.47 -8.79
C SER A 28 -12.57 -8.82 -10.13
N GLN A 29 -12.05 -7.84 -10.88
CA GLN A 29 -11.33 -8.08 -12.12
C GLN A 29 -9.81 -8.16 -11.94
N GLY A 30 -9.31 -7.91 -10.72
CA GLY A 30 -7.88 -7.89 -10.43
C GLY A 30 -7.13 -6.75 -11.13
N LEU A 31 -7.80 -5.61 -11.36
CA LEU A 31 -7.22 -4.45 -12.06
C LEU A 31 -6.93 -3.25 -11.14
N ALA A 32 -7.46 -3.25 -9.91
CA ALA A 32 -7.26 -2.15 -8.98
C ALA A 32 -5.79 -2.03 -8.54
N ASN A 33 -5.35 -0.81 -8.29
CA ASN A 33 -4.04 -0.53 -7.70
C ASN A 33 -4.06 -0.78 -6.19
N PRO A 34 -3.30 -1.75 -5.66
CA PRO A 34 -3.29 -2.03 -4.23
C PRO A 34 -2.39 -1.08 -3.42
N LEU A 35 -1.55 -0.26 -4.07
CA LEU A 35 -0.46 0.47 -3.41
C LEU A 35 -0.96 1.46 -2.35
N ALA A 36 -2.08 2.15 -2.58
CA ALA A 36 -2.61 3.09 -1.58
C ALA A 36 -3.08 2.38 -0.30
N SER A 37 -3.64 1.18 -0.42
CA SER A 37 -4.01 0.34 0.73
C SER A 37 -2.76 -0.17 1.46
N ILE A 38 -1.72 -0.58 0.71
CA ILE A 38 -0.44 -1.00 1.28
C ILE A 38 0.23 0.15 2.04
N LEU A 39 0.28 1.35 1.46
CA LEU A 39 0.84 2.53 2.12
C LEU A 39 -0.01 2.99 3.32
N SER A 40 -1.31 2.66 3.34
CA SER A 40 -2.14 2.83 4.53
C SER A 40 -1.71 1.92 5.68
N VAL A 41 -1.21 0.71 5.38
CA VAL A 41 -0.57 -0.18 6.37
C VAL A 41 0.76 0.42 6.86
N ALA A 42 1.58 1.03 5.99
CA ALA A 42 2.79 1.73 6.42
C ALA A 42 2.47 2.89 7.40
N MET A 43 1.41 3.66 7.12
CA MET A 43 0.92 4.67 8.08
C MET A 43 0.47 4.05 9.40
N MET A 44 -0.20 2.89 9.39
CA MET A 44 -0.63 2.19 10.61
C MET A 44 0.57 1.75 11.45
N LEU A 45 1.58 1.14 10.81
CA LEU A 45 2.83 0.72 11.44
C LEU A 45 3.50 1.91 12.15
N ARG A 46 3.66 3.03 11.42
CA ARG A 46 4.31 4.24 11.92
C ARG A 46 3.53 4.94 13.05
N LEU A 47 2.22 5.10 12.88
CA LEU A 47 1.43 6.00 13.73
C LEU A 47 0.73 5.30 14.90
N SER A 48 0.46 3.98 14.79
CA SER A 48 -0.29 3.23 15.81
C SER A 48 0.50 2.09 16.45
N LEU A 49 1.45 1.49 15.72
CA LEU A 49 2.14 0.28 16.18
C LEU A 49 3.58 0.53 16.65
N ASP A 50 4.04 1.78 16.61
CA ASP A 50 5.40 2.15 17.02
C ASP A 50 6.49 1.37 16.25
N ALA A 51 6.21 1.11 14.97
CA ALA A 51 7.04 0.31 14.06
C ALA A 51 7.51 1.18 12.86
N PRO A 52 8.30 2.24 13.09
CA PRO A 52 8.69 3.18 12.03
C PRO A 52 9.68 2.57 11.04
N GLU A 53 10.49 1.59 11.45
CA GLU A 53 11.46 0.92 10.61
C GLU A 53 10.77 -0.02 9.61
N GLU A 54 9.79 -0.80 10.06
CA GLU A 54 8.95 -1.66 9.22
C GLU A 54 8.08 -0.83 8.28
N ALA A 55 7.56 0.31 8.74
CA ALA A 55 6.86 1.26 7.87
C ALA A 55 7.76 1.76 6.74
N ALA A 56 8.98 2.21 7.07
CA ALA A 56 9.95 2.67 6.08
C ALA A 56 10.39 1.53 5.14
N MET A 57 10.50 0.30 5.63
CA MET A 57 10.81 -0.87 4.82
C MET A 57 9.70 -1.15 3.79
N LEU A 58 8.43 -1.08 4.20
CA LEU A 58 7.29 -1.26 3.31
C LEU A 58 7.19 -0.12 2.27
N GLU A 59 7.45 1.13 2.67
CA GLU A 59 7.54 2.27 1.76
C GLU A 59 8.63 2.07 0.71
N ARG A 60 9.84 1.64 1.11
CA ARG A 60 10.94 1.32 0.18
C ARG A 60 10.61 0.15 -0.74
N ALA A 61 9.92 -0.88 -0.26
CA ALA A 61 9.52 -2.01 -1.09
C ALA A 61 8.53 -1.57 -2.19
N VAL A 62 7.61 -0.66 -1.86
CA VAL A 62 6.70 -0.05 -2.86
C VAL A 62 7.49 0.77 -3.88
N GLU A 63 8.43 1.61 -3.44
CA GLU A 63 9.31 2.36 -4.35
C GLU A 63 10.12 1.43 -5.25
N ALA A 64 10.74 0.39 -4.70
CA ALA A 64 11.53 -0.58 -5.45
C ALA A 64 10.69 -1.38 -6.46
N ALA A 65 9.45 -1.76 -6.12
CA ALA A 65 8.55 -2.40 -7.08
C ALA A 65 8.21 -1.47 -8.26
N LEU A 66 8.02 -0.18 -7.99
CA LEU A 66 7.79 0.83 -9.03
C LEU A 66 9.07 1.10 -9.86
N ASP A 67 10.23 1.17 -9.24
CA ASP A 67 11.52 1.34 -9.94
C ASP A 67 11.86 0.11 -10.79
N GLY A 68 11.42 -1.07 -10.36
CA GLY A 68 11.47 -2.33 -11.11
C GLY A 68 10.47 -2.40 -12.29
N GLY A 69 9.66 -1.36 -12.49
CA GLY A 69 8.76 -1.21 -13.63
C GLY A 69 7.35 -1.79 -13.44
N ALA A 70 6.98 -2.27 -12.25
CA ALA A 70 5.61 -2.71 -12.00
C ALA A 70 4.65 -1.52 -12.10
N ARG A 71 3.63 -1.61 -12.96
CA ARG A 71 2.59 -0.57 -13.13
C ARG A 71 1.22 -1.22 -13.21
N THR A 72 0.27 -0.81 -12.39
CA THR A 72 -1.15 -1.11 -12.63
C THR A 72 -1.71 -0.18 -13.71
N SER A 73 -2.90 -0.47 -14.22
CA SER A 73 -3.47 0.23 -15.38
C SER A 73 -3.68 1.74 -15.16
N ASP A 74 -3.89 2.19 -13.93
CA ASP A 74 -4.00 3.59 -13.52
C ASP A 74 -2.65 4.33 -13.48
N LEU A 75 -1.53 3.60 -13.39
CA LEU A 75 -0.18 4.15 -13.32
C LEU A 75 0.59 4.07 -14.65
N ALA A 76 0.23 3.13 -15.52
CA ALA A 76 0.93 2.89 -16.78
C ALA A 76 0.65 3.99 -17.81
N ALA A 77 1.70 4.43 -18.52
CA ALA A 77 1.54 5.30 -19.67
C ALA A 77 0.97 4.51 -20.88
N PRO A 78 0.38 5.19 -21.89
CA PRO A 78 -0.12 4.52 -23.09
C PRO A 78 0.98 3.69 -23.77
N GLY A 79 0.73 2.38 -23.91
CA GLY A 79 1.67 1.43 -24.53
C GLY A 79 2.65 0.77 -23.57
N GLU A 80 2.66 1.12 -22.28
CA GLU A 80 3.41 0.39 -21.27
C GLU A 80 2.71 -0.91 -20.86
N SER A 81 3.49 -1.91 -20.48
CA SER A 81 2.97 -3.15 -19.90
C SER A 81 2.37 -2.89 -18.52
N THR A 82 1.25 -3.54 -18.22
CA THR A 82 0.60 -3.49 -16.91
C THR A 82 0.69 -4.81 -16.17
N VAL A 83 0.65 -4.74 -14.84
CA VAL A 83 0.43 -5.88 -13.95
C VAL A 83 -0.98 -5.81 -13.35
N SER A 84 -1.49 -6.96 -12.94
CA SER A 84 -2.75 -7.07 -12.20
C SER A 84 -2.57 -6.65 -10.74
N THR A 85 -3.67 -6.49 -9.98
CA THR A 85 -3.65 -6.28 -8.53
C THR A 85 -2.78 -7.31 -7.79
N PRO A 86 -2.95 -8.64 -7.97
CA PRO A 86 -2.07 -9.60 -7.33
C PRO A 86 -0.63 -9.47 -7.83
N GLY A 87 -0.41 -9.23 -9.14
CA GLY A 87 0.94 -9.06 -9.68
C GLY A 87 1.69 -7.85 -9.09
N MET A 88 0.98 -6.76 -8.79
CA MET A 88 1.56 -5.63 -8.04
C MET A 88 1.87 -6.02 -6.59
N GLY A 89 0.99 -6.80 -5.94
CA GLY A 89 1.25 -7.34 -4.60
C GLY A 89 2.50 -8.23 -4.56
N ASP A 90 2.63 -9.14 -5.53
CA ASP A 90 3.79 -10.02 -5.68
C ASP A 90 5.07 -9.23 -5.90
N ALA A 91 5.03 -8.16 -6.71
CA ALA A 91 6.18 -7.27 -6.94
C ALA A 91 6.63 -6.56 -5.65
N VAL A 92 5.68 -6.10 -4.82
CA VAL A 92 6.00 -5.49 -3.52
C VAL A 92 6.55 -6.51 -2.54
N ILE A 93 6.03 -7.74 -2.53
CA ILE A 93 6.56 -8.83 -1.67
C ILE A 93 7.99 -9.17 -2.08
N ALA A 94 8.26 -9.38 -3.37
CA ALA A 94 9.60 -9.67 -3.85
C ALA A 94 10.58 -8.54 -3.50
N ALA A 95 10.19 -7.27 -3.71
CA ALA A 95 11.01 -6.13 -3.33
C ALA A 95 11.24 -6.02 -1.81
N LEU A 96 10.28 -6.46 -0.99
CA LEU A 96 10.42 -6.52 0.46
C LEU A 96 11.39 -7.62 0.90
N GLU A 97 11.31 -8.80 0.28
CA GLU A 97 12.21 -9.93 0.53
C GLU A 97 13.68 -9.58 0.22
N ASP A 98 13.93 -8.78 -0.81
CA ASP A 98 15.28 -8.31 -1.16
C ASP A 98 15.87 -7.30 -0.14
N LEU A 99 15.04 -6.72 0.74
CA LEU A 99 15.44 -5.74 1.75
C LEU A 99 15.73 -6.34 3.13
N ILE A 100 15.52 -7.64 3.32
CA ILE A 100 15.66 -8.38 4.59
C ILE A 100 16.89 -9.29 4.52
#